data_AF-A0A8X6PK08-F1
#
_entry.id   AF-A0A8X6PK08-F1
#
_cell.length_a   1.000
_cell.length_b   1.000
_cell.length_c   1.000
_cell.angle_alpha   90.00
_cell.angle_beta   90.00
_cell.angle_gamma   90.00
#
_symmetry.space_group_name_H-M   'P 1'
#
loop_
_entity.id
_entity.type
_entity.pdbx_description
1 polymer ?
#
loop_
_entity_poly.entity_id
_entity_poly.type
_entity_poly.pdbx_seq_one_letter_code
_entity_poly.pdbx_strand_id
1 'polypeptide(L)'
;NLAPWQKLTAIKAYIHTKADLIVQNSHTKKKDVIPLDKTIIADVKNILNLPISANTNLIHLSCNNGRAALLQFHMLLDIHAMSQAWMFMLSYHKQK
;
A
#
# COMPACT_ATOMS: atom_id res chain seq x y z
N ASN A 1 20.23 -2.42 -16.78
CA ASN A 1 19.28 -1.37 -16.35
C ASN A 1 17.85 -1.86 -16.51
N LEU A 2 17.10 -1.99 -15.41
CA LEU A 2 15.68 -2.33 -15.46
C LEU A 2 14.87 -1.15 -16.01
N ALA A 3 13.86 -1.44 -16.82
CA ALA A 3 12.91 -0.43 -17.29
C ALA A 3 12.03 0.10 -16.13
N PRO A 4 11.51 1.34 -16.22
CA PRO A 4 10.68 1.92 -15.15
C PRO A 4 9.50 1.05 -14.71
N TRP A 5 8.80 0.43 -15.67
CA TRP A 5 7.69 -0.48 -15.35
C TRP A 5 8.16 -1.73 -14.59
N GLN A 6 9.32 -2.29 -14.92
CA GLN A 6 9.88 -3.45 -14.20
C GLN A 6 10.22 -3.10 -12.75
N LYS A 7 10.71 -1.88 -12.50
CA LYS A 7 10.98 -1.39 -11.14
C LYS A 7 9.69 -1.20 -10.35
N LEU A 8 8.65 -0.65 -10.97
CA LEU A 8 7.32 -0.56 -10.34
C LEU A 8 6.71 -1.93 -10.05
N THR A 9 6.83 -2.87 -10.99
CA THR A 9 6.40 -4.25 -10.77
C THR A 9 7.13 -4.88 -9.59
N ALA A 10 8.44 -4.64 -9.42
CA ALA A 10 9.19 -5.12 -8.27
C ALA A 10 8.70 -4.51 -6.94
N ILE A 11 8.43 -3.20 -6.91
CA ILE A 11 7.83 -2.55 -5.72
C ILE A 11 6.49 -3.21 -5.38
N LYS A 12 5.63 -3.40 -6.38
CA LYS A 12 4.29 -3.98 -6.18
C LYS A 12 4.34 -5.46 -5.78
N ALA A 13 5.17 -6.27 -6.43
CA ALA A 13 5.19 -7.72 -6.21
C ALA A 13 5.99 -8.13 -4.96
N TYR A 14 6.99 -7.34 -4.57
CA TYR A 14 7.90 -7.72 -3.49
C TYR A 14 7.75 -6.85 -2.26
N ILE A 15 7.85 -5.52 -2.42
CA ILE A 15 7.78 -4.60 -1.28
C ILE A 15 6.36 -4.58 -0.72
N HIS A 16 5.35 -4.44 -1.60
CA HIS A 16 3.95 -4.40 -1.17
C HIS A 16 3.50 -5.68 -0.49
N THR A 17 3.78 -6.85 -1.10
CA THR A 17 3.43 -8.15 -0.51
C THR A 17 4.10 -8.38 0.84
N LYS A 18 5.39 -8.03 1.00
CA LYS A 18 6.08 -8.18 2.29
C LYS A 18 5.56 -7.23 3.35
N ALA A 19 5.33 -5.98 3.00
CA ALA A 19 4.81 -5.00 3.93
C ALA A 19 3.36 -5.28 4.32
N ASP A 20 2.52 -5.80 3.41
CA ASP A 20 1.18 -6.31 3.72
C ASP A 20 1.24 -7.46 4.73
N LEU A 21 2.10 -8.47 4.50
CA LEU A 21 2.31 -9.56 5.46
C LEU A 21 2.75 -9.07 6.83
N ILE A 22 3.65 -8.08 6.90
CA ILE A 22 4.08 -7.49 8.17
C ILE A 22 2.88 -6.80 8.84
N VAL A 23 2.20 -5.91 8.12
CA VAL A 23 1.03 -5.16 8.60
C VAL A 23 -0.08 -6.06 9.15
N GLN A 24 -0.32 -7.22 8.53
CA GLN A 24 -1.33 -8.17 8.99
C GLN A 24 -0.92 -8.93 10.26
N ASN A 25 0.39 -9.14 10.47
CA ASN A 25 0.91 -9.95 11.57
C ASN A 25 1.43 -9.13 12.75
N SER A 26 1.66 -7.83 12.58
CA SER A 26 2.14 -6.95 13.64
C SER A 26 1.10 -5.89 14.04
N HIS A 27 1.06 -5.56 15.34
CA HIS A 27 0.26 -4.45 15.86
C HIS A 27 0.88 -3.08 15.49
N THR A 28 1.06 -2.83 14.20
CA THR A 28 1.69 -1.62 13.69
C THR A 28 0.72 -0.46 13.76
N LYS A 29 1.15 0.68 14.31
CA LYS A 29 0.33 1.88 14.31
C LYS A 29 0.52 2.62 12.99
N LYS A 30 -0.53 3.27 12.49
CA LYS A 30 -0.46 4.07 11.25
C LYS A 30 0.70 5.05 11.22
N LYS A 31 0.97 5.71 12.35
CA LYS A 31 2.06 6.68 12.50
C LYS A 31 3.44 6.11 12.13
N ASP A 32 3.65 4.81 12.31
CA ASP A 32 4.92 4.14 12.06
C ASP A 32 5.05 3.74 10.58
N VAL A 33 3.93 3.71 9.83
CA VAL A 33 3.85 3.31 8.42
C VAL A 33 3.83 4.51 7.46
N ILE A 34 3.35 5.68 7.92
CA ILE A 34 3.35 6.92 7.13
C ILE A 34 4.75 7.30 6.58
N PRO A 35 5.86 7.16 7.33
CA PRO A 35 7.19 7.41 6.78
C PRO A 35 7.54 6.46 5.64
N LEU A 36 7.16 5.19 5.73
CA LEU A 36 7.37 4.20 4.68
C LEU A 36 6.59 4.56 3.40
N ASP A 37 5.33 4.98 3.55
CA ASP A 37 4.52 5.47 2.43
C ASP A 37 5.21 6.66 1.71
N LYS A 38 5.77 7.61 2.47
CA LYS A 38 6.49 8.77 1.91
C LYS A 38 7.73 8.34 1.12
N THR A 39 8.52 7.41 1.65
CA THR A 39 9.70 6.88 0.97
C THR A 39 9.33 6.21 -0.34
N ILE A 40 8.31 5.34 -0.33
CA ILE A 40 7.86 4.62 -1.53
C ILE A 40 7.30 5.58 -2.59
N ILE A 41 6.58 6.63 -2.16
CA ILE A 41 6.13 7.70 -3.08
C ILE A 41 7.33 8.40 -3.72
N ALA A 42 8.36 8.73 -2.96
CA ALA A 42 9.55 9.39 -3.49
C ALA A 42 10.28 8.49 -4.50
N ASP A 43 10.45 7.21 -4.19
CA ASP A 43 11.08 6.23 -5.08
C ASP A 43 10.30 6.05 -6.37
N VAL A 44 8.98 5.97 -6.28
CA VAL A 44 8.10 5.84 -7.46
C VAL A 44 8.17 7.10 -8.33
N LYS A 45 8.18 8.30 -7.73
CA LYS A 45 8.37 9.55 -8.48
C LYS A 45 9.70 9.56 -9.21
N ASN A 46 10.78 9.12 -8.54
CA ASN A 46 12.10 9.01 -9.16
C ASN A 46 12.11 7.98 -10.31
N ILE A 47 11.49 6.82 -10.13
CA ILE A 47 11.41 5.77 -11.17
C ILE A 47 10.67 6.28 -12.41
N LEU A 48 9.62 7.07 -12.20
CA LEU A 48 8.77 7.62 -13.26
C LEU A 48 9.25 8.99 -13.78
N ASN A 49 10.38 9.51 -13.29
CA ASN A 49 10.87 10.86 -13.58
C ASN A 49 9.80 11.95 -13.35
N LEU A 50 8.99 11.80 -12.31
CA LEU A 50 7.97 12.77 -11.93
C LEU A 50 8.57 13.88 -11.07
N PRO A 51 8.15 15.14 -11.25
CA PRO A 51 8.56 16.22 -10.36
C PRO A 51 8.09 15.96 -8.93
N ILE A 52 8.80 16.52 -7.94
CA ILE A 52 8.46 16.37 -6.52
C ILE A 52 7.03 16.87 -6.24
N SER A 53 6.58 17.91 -6.94
CA SER A 53 5.23 18.47 -6.88
C SER A 53 4.15 17.63 -7.59
N ALA A 54 4.52 16.54 -8.28
CA ALA A 54 3.56 15.69 -8.97
C ALA A 54 2.52 15.14 -8.00
N ASN A 55 1.27 15.15 -8.44
CA ASN A 55 0.14 14.68 -7.65
C ASN A 55 0.32 13.19 -7.32
N THR A 56 0.28 12.85 -6.03
CA THR A 56 0.39 11.47 -5.52
C THR A 56 -0.76 10.58 -5.97
N ASN A 57 -1.89 11.15 -6.39
CA ASN A 57 -3.00 10.43 -7.00
C ASN A 57 -2.61 9.69 -8.29
N LEU A 58 -1.55 10.14 -8.99
CA LEU A 58 -1.00 9.45 -10.15
C LEU A 58 -0.33 8.11 -9.78
N ILE A 59 0.06 7.97 -8.51
CA ILE A 59 0.74 6.79 -7.96
C ILE A 59 -0.30 5.83 -7.37
N HIS A 60 -1.33 6.36 -6.70
CA HIS A 60 -2.23 5.54 -5.87
C HIS A 60 -3.52 5.08 -6.55
N LEU A 61 -3.99 5.76 -7.60
CA LEU A 61 -5.26 5.39 -8.25
C LEU A 61 -5.09 4.25 -9.27
N SER A 62 -6.18 3.49 -9.47
CA SER A 62 -6.32 2.30 -10.34
C SER A 62 -5.57 2.37 -11.69
N CYS A 63 -5.05 1.20 -12.11
CA CYS A 63 -4.28 0.98 -13.35
C CYS A 63 -4.99 1.40 -14.64
N ASN A 64 -6.30 1.64 -14.63
CA ASN A 64 -7.09 1.88 -15.84
C ASN A 64 -6.62 3.08 -16.68
N ASN A 65 -5.88 4.03 -16.09
CA ASN A 65 -5.36 5.22 -16.79
C ASN A 65 -3.82 5.31 -16.79
N GLY A 66 -3.10 4.18 -16.81
CA GLY A 66 -1.62 4.19 -16.85
C GLY A 66 -0.95 4.63 -15.55
N ARG A 67 -1.65 4.49 -14.42
CA ARG A 67 -1.19 4.86 -13.08
C ARG A 67 -0.47 3.68 -12.41
N ALA A 68 0.40 3.98 -11.44
CA ALA A 68 1.21 2.95 -10.77
C ALA A 68 0.37 2.00 -9.87
N ALA A 69 -0.86 2.40 -9.50
CA ALA A 69 -1.80 1.63 -8.68
C ALA A 69 -1.17 1.01 -7.43
N LEU A 70 -0.38 1.81 -6.72
CA LEU A 70 0.23 1.43 -5.45
C LEU A 70 -0.69 1.88 -4.31
N LEU A 71 -1.27 0.92 -3.60
CA LEU A 71 -2.08 1.23 -2.42
C LEU A 71 -1.17 1.65 -1.27
N GLN A 72 -1.54 2.73 -0.56
CA GLN A 72 -0.80 3.20 0.61
C GLN A 72 -0.95 2.20 1.78
N PHE A 73 0.15 1.95 2.49
CA PHE A 73 0.17 0.96 3.57
C PHE A 73 -0.66 1.36 4.78
N HIS A 74 -0.78 2.66 5.07
CA HIS A 74 -1.71 3.08 6.13
C HIS A 74 -3.18 2.82 5.78
N MET A 75 -3.55 2.79 4.48
CA MET A 75 -4.89 2.37 4.05
C MET A 75 -5.06 0.84 4.17
N LEU A 76 -4.00 0.06 3.92
CA LEU A 76 -4.01 -1.38 4.18
C LEU A 76 -4.27 -1.70 5.66
N LEU A 77 -3.68 -0.92 6.58
CA LEU A 77 -3.95 -1.05 8.01
C LEU A 77 -5.44 -0.85 8.34
N ASP A 78 -6.10 0.13 7.72
CA ASP A 78 -7.53 0.36 7.91
C ASP A 78 -8.38 -0.79 7.37
N ILE A 79 -8.09 -1.24 6.16
CA ILE A 79 -8.78 -2.37 5.53
C ILE A 79 -8.62 -3.63 6.40
N HIS A 80 -7.41 -3.88 6.91
CA HIS A 80 -7.16 -5.01 7.78
C HIS A 80 -7.93 -4.91 9.10
N ALA A 81 -7.90 -3.75 9.77
CA ALA A 81 -8.64 -3.53 11.01
C ALA A 81 -10.16 -3.72 10.81
N MET A 82 -10.71 -3.20 9.72
CA MET A 82 -12.13 -3.39 9.38
C MET A 82 -12.45 -4.86 9.09
N SER A 83 -11.58 -5.57 8.35
CA SER A 83 -11.75 -6.99 8.07
C SER A 83 -11.75 -7.84 9.34
N GLN A 84 -10.86 -7.55 10.29
CA GLN A 84 -10.80 -8.25 11.58
C GLN A 84 -12.04 -7.98 12.42
N ALA A 85 -12.49 -6.71 12.50
CA ALA A 85 -13.71 -6.34 13.21
C ALA A 85 -14.96 -7.06 12.64
N TRP A 86 -15.05 -7.16 11.30
CA TRP A 86 -16.12 -7.88 10.63
C TRP A 86 -16.10 -9.39 10.95
N MET A 87 -14.93 -10.03 10.89
CA MET A 87 -14.76 -11.44 11.24
C MET A 87 -15.16 -11.71 12.70
N PHE A 88 -14.79 -10.81 13.61
CA PHE A 88 -15.20 -10.89 15.01
C PHE A 88 -16.73 -10.84 15.14
N MET A 89 -17.40 -9.87 14.50
CA MET A 89 -18.86 -9.78 14.54
C MET A 89 -19.55 -11.04 13.99
N LEU A 90 -19.07 -11.59 12.88
CA LEU A 90 -19.60 -12.85 12.33
C LEU A 90 -19.43 -14.02 13.29
N SER A 91 -18.28 -14.12 13.98
CA SER A 91 -18.03 -15.17 14.96
C SER A 91 -18.93 -15.05 16.18
N TYR A 92 -19.17 -13.83 16.64
CA TYR A 92 -20.07 -13.53 17.76
C TYR A 92 -21.51 -13.91 17.44
N HIS A 93 -21.99 -13.61 16.22
CA HIS A 93 -23.32 -13.98 15.78
C HIS A 93 -23.54 -15.50 15.63
N LYS A 94 -22.49 -16.28 15.37
CA LYS A 94 -22.58 -17.75 15.29
C LYS A 94 -22.62 -18.45 16.65
N GLN A 95 -22.29 -17.74 17.73
CA GLN A 95 -22.28 -18.28 19.11
C GLN A 95 -23.58 -17.97 19.88
N LYS A 96 -24.47 -17.16 19.31
CA LYS A 96 -25.84 -16.94 19.78
C LYS A 96 -26.81 -17.86 19.05
#